data_AF-A0A9D6NR26-F1
#
_entry.id   AF-A0A9D6NR26-F1
#
_cell.length_a   1.000
_cell.length_b   1.000
_cell.length_c   1.000
_cell.angle_alpha   90.00
_cell.angle_beta   90.00
_cell.angle_gamma   90.00
#
_symmetry.space_group_name_H-M   'P 1'
#
loop_
_entity.id
_entity.type
_entity.pdbx_description
1 polymer ?
#
loop_
_entity_poly.entity_id
_entity_poly.type
_entity_poly.pdbx_seq_one_letter_code
_entity_poly.pdbx_strand_id
1 'polypeptide(L)'
;MKKSIILLLVCIILSMAACASARQATSAGNSIEGKVVGSKGNPVAGAMVTAHRVGGVLTISVFTNKSGQYRIEDVKAGKYSIRASYDGFQSPPLEVDPKLSSPPYNLSLEAQRHPYVTGAQAISLIPDGLEKRRFVQNCFMCHAIGMSGTAFEGTNEPEFWLGAIDRMVTGRGAFLSPDFNRKEQALLLAKYLPPNPEPDLPSSAPPVTDVIIYEFDPPKPDFYPHDICVDSKSRIWAADMGNDVLEMLDPKTEEWKLYPYPVKKAGAHSIIESPDGKIWIVLQVANQIASFDPSTEEFRLYRVPDPGKMSIGPRPHTHVFDSKGNLWYTEIAANRVSKLEPKTGHITVYDLPEQPDLFRDSFWLWPYGIAIDSQDSIYYSKLGGNRIGKIDSSSGKIEEYEMPIPYSGPRRLDTDSKGNLWVPAFTIGKLYRFDPQTKQFKEFQILTTNSAPYALYVDKKKDRVYICEAAADRIGVFDIAAETFSEVLLPSQFGYTRKIDQDKNTGMIWTSYSQSPTKHNKVVGIRFTK
;
A
#
# COMPACT_ATOMS: atom_id res chain seq x y z
N MET A 1 83.90 -18.68 1.57
CA MET A 1 84.07 -19.47 0.33
C MET A 1 83.02 -19.05 -0.68
N LYS A 2 83.49 -18.42 -1.78
CA LYS A 2 82.88 -18.23 -3.12
C LYS A 2 81.48 -17.59 -3.20
N LYS A 3 81.15 -16.61 -4.06
CA LYS A 3 81.80 -15.69 -5.03
C LYS A 3 80.59 -14.85 -5.53
N SER A 4 80.55 -13.53 -5.35
CA SER A 4 80.83 -12.49 -6.37
C SER A 4 79.79 -12.33 -7.49
N ILE A 5 79.27 -11.10 -7.65
CA ILE A 5 79.09 -10.25 -8.87
C ILE A 5 78.22 -9.04 -8.42
N ILE A 6 78.73 -7.80 -8.21
CA ILE A 6 79.22 -6.75 -9.16
C ILE A 6 78.04 -6.15 -9.97
N LEU A 7 77.66 -4.85 -10.00
CA LEU A 7 78.42 -3.58 -10.15
C LEU A 7 77.53 -2.31 -9.85
N LEU A 8 78.14 -1.26 -9.26
CA LEU A 8 77.99 0.24 -9.33
C LEU A 8 76.64 0.92 -9.72
N LEU A 9 76.24 2.14 -9.28
CA LEU A 9 76.90 3.46 -9.03
C LEU A 9 75.84 4.36 -8.30
N VAL A 10 76.02 4.88 -7.07
CA VAL A 10 76.66 6.15 -6.60
C VAL A 10 75.97 7.49 -7.01
N CYS A 11 75.58 8.26 -5.96
CA CYS A 11 75.39 9.73 -5.84
C CYS A 11 74.08 10.40 -6.33
N ILE A 12 73.49 11.44 -5.70
CA ILE A 12 73.56 12.16 -4.41
C ILE A 12 72.47 13.27 -4.47
N ILE A 13 71.98 13.74 -3.31
CA ILE A 13 71.26 15.02 -3.01
C ILE A 13 69.72 15.14 -3.09
N LEU A 14 69.17 15.33 -1.88
CA LEU A 14 68.02 16.10 -1.38
C LEU A 14 66.98 16.67 -2.35
N SER A 15 65.71 16.39 -2.04
CA SER A 15 64.69 17.44 -1.90
C SER A 15 63.54 17.04 -0.95
N MET A 16 63.36 17.90 0.05
CA MET A 16 62.19 18.20 0.89
C MET A 16 61.05 17.16 1.01
N ALA A 17 60.87 16.69 2.25
CA ALA A 17 59.65 16.09 2.73
C ALA A 17 58.50 17.12 2.70
N ALA A 18 57.61 17.00 1.72
CA ALA A 18 56.26 17.54 1.80
C ALA A 18 55.32 16.39 2.21
N CYS A 19 54.93 16.36 3.48
CA CYS A 19 53.78 15.58 3.94
C CYS A 19 52.51 16.15 3.29
N ALA A 20 52.21 15.74 2.06
CA ALA A 20 50.86 15.83 1.54
C ALA A 20 50.06 14.67 2.14
N SER A 21 49.37 14.94 3.23
CA SER A 21 48.26 14.10 3.68
C SER A 21 47.25 14.02 2.53
N ALA A 22 47.30 12.94 1.76
CA ALA A 22 46.25 12.58 0.83
C ALA A 22 44.99 12.35 1.66
N ARG A 23 44.15 13.38 1.80
CA ARG A 23 42.73 13.16 2.05
C ARG A 23 42.26 12.28 0.89
N GLN A 24 42.00 11.01 1.15
CA GLN A 24 41.14 10.23 0.30
C GLN A 24 39.86 11.05 0.16
N ALA A 25 39.69 11.66 -1.01
CA ALA A 25 38.39 12.16 -1.43
C ALA A 25 37.51 10.92 -1.55
N THR A 26 36.78 10.60 -0.48
CA THR A 26 35.53 9.86 -0.61
C THR A 26 34.78 10.55 -1.72
N SER A 27 34.51 9.86 -2.83
CA SER A 27 33.69 10.41 -3.90
C SER A 27 32.40 10.90 -3.26
N ALA A 28 32.24 12.22 -3.12
CA ALA A 28 31.01 12.79 -2.63
C ALA A 28 29.94 12.30 -3.59
N GLY A 29 28.99 11.48 -3.11
CA GLY A 29 27.88 11.01 -3.91
C GLY A 29 27.19 12.21 -4.57
N ASN A 30 26.67 12.04 -5.79
CA ASN A 30 25.91 13.10 -6.42
C ASN A 30 24.72 13.44 -5.51
N SER A 31 24.44 14.73 -5.30
CA SER A 31 23.28 15.19 -4.52
C SER A 31 22.42 16.16 -5.32
N ILE A 32 21.13 16.16 -5.02
CA ILE A 32 20.18 17.19 -5.46
C ILE A 32 19.77 17.95 -4.20
N GLU A 33 20.18 19.21 -4.09
CA GLU A 33 19.92 20.03 -2.92
C GLU A 33 19.61 21.48 -3.26
N GLY A 34 18.80 22.13 -2.43
CA GLY A 34 18.35 23.49 -2.66
C GLY A 34 17.37 23.96 -1.59
N LYS A 35 16.62 25.02 -1.90
CA LYS A 35 15.56 25.55 -1.05
C LYS A 35 14.22 25.61 -1.79
N VAL A 36 13.14 25.40 -1.04
CA VAL A 36 11.78 25.71 -1.48
C VAL A 36 11.33 27.02 -0.83
N VAL A 37 10.84 27.94 -1.65
CA VAL A 37 10.32 29.24 -1.20
C VAL A 37 8.90 29.47 -1.69
N GLY A 38 8.12 30.23 -0.94
CA GLY A 38 6.80 30.69 -1.36
C GLY A 38 6.88 31.88 -2.33
N SER A 39 5.74 32.34 -2.82
CA SER A 39 5.63 33.47 -3.77
C SER A 39 6.26 34.78 -3.29
N LYS A 40 6.41 34.96 -1.97
CA LYS A 40 7.06 36.13 -1.33
C LYS A 40 8.54 35.88 -0.96
N GLY A 41 9.13 34.76 -1.38
CA GLY A 41 10.52 34.40 -1.08
C GLY A 41 10.79 33.81 0.31
N ASN A 42 9.76 33.65 1.14
CA ASN A 42 9.89 33.03 2.47
C ASN A 42 10.15 31.52 2.35
N PRO A 43 11.01 30.93 3.20
CA PRO A 43 11.25 29.49 3.20
C PRO A 43 9.98 28.70 3.56
N VAL A 44 9.77 27.57 2.91
CA VAL A 44 8.62 26.69 3.15
C VAL A 44 9.09 25.39 3.78
N ALA A 45 8.72 25.17 5.04
CA ALA A 45 9.04 23.95 5.77
C ALA A 45 8.02 22.84 5.49
N GLY A 46 8.48 21.60 5.37
CA GLY A 46 7.61 20.45 5.08
C GLY A 46 7.10 20.39 3.63
N ALA A 47 7.62 21.21 2.72
CA ALA A 47 7.37 21.05 1.30
C ALA A 47 7.99 19.74 0.82
N MET A 48 7.22 18.94 0.09
CA MET A 48 7.73 17.75 -0.56
C MET A 48 8.48 18.15 -1.82
N VAL A 49 9.68 17.61 -2.00
CA VAL A 49 10.48 17.75 -3.22
C VAL A 49 10.62 16.38 -3.84
N THR A 50 10.10 16.25 -5.06
CA THR A 50 10.17 15.02 -5.85
C THR A 50 11.22 15.18 -6.94
N ALA A 51 12.00 14.13 -7.18
CA ALA A 51 13.01 14.06 -8.23
C ALA A 51 12.79 12.79 -9.06
N HIS A 52 12.26 12.96 -10.26
CA HIS A 52 12.03 11.87 -11.21
C HIS A 52 13.22 11.73 -12.16
N ARG A 53 13.78 10.53 -12.30
CA ARG A 53 14.90 10.30 -13.23
C ARG A 53 14.40 10.26 -14.66
N VAL A 54 14.87 11.20 -15.49
CA VAL A 54 14.44 11.32 -16.90
C VAL A 54 14.80 10.05 -17.66
N GLY A 55 13.80 9.39 -18.25
CA GLY A 55 13.96 8.13 -18.98
C GLY A 55 14.15 6.89 -18.10
N GLY A 56 14.03 7.02 -16.77
CA GLY A 56 14.05 5.91 -15.82
C GLY A 56 12.68 5.67 -15.19
N VAL A 57 12.64 4.73 -14.23
CA VAL A 57 11.43 4.35 -13.49
C VAL A 57 11.36 4.94 -12.07
N LEU A 58 12.48 5.46 -11.57
CA LEU A 58 12.60 5.86 -10.17
C LEU A 58 12.25 7.33 -9.96
N THR A 59 11.38 7.58 -8.98
CA THR A 59 11.14 8.89 -8.39
C THR A 59 11.52 8.85 -6.91
N ILE A 60 12.29 9.82 -6.45
CA ILE A 60 12.68 9.97 -5.04
C ILE A 60 12.05 11.23 -4.48
N SER A 61 11.43 11.14 -3.31
CA SER A 61 10.80 12.27 -2.64
C SER A 61 11.34 12.45 -1.23
N VAL A 62 11.63 13.70 -0.88
CA VAL A 62 12.11 14.16 0.43
C VAL A 62 11.32 15.39 0.86
N PHE A 63 11.49 15.82 2.10
CA PHE A 63 10.79 16.99 2.64
C PHE A 63 11.78 18.07 3.08
N THR A 64 11.35 19.34 2.97
CA THR A 64 12.16 20.46 3.42
C THR A 64 12.18 20.58 4.94
N ASN A 65 13.31 21.01 5.48
CA ASN A 65 13.47 21.35 6.90
C ASN A 65 12.80 22.70 7.25
N LYS A 66 12.91 23.13 8.52
CA LYS A 66 12.37 24.42 9.01
C LYS A 66 12.87 25.66 8.26
N SER A 67 14.04 25.57 7.62
CA SER A 67 14.64 26.65 6.81
C SER A 67 14.35 26.51 5.31
N GLY A 68 13.44 25.61 4.93
CA GLY A 68 13.05 25.35 3.55
C GLY A 68 14.08 24.57 2.73
N GLN A 69 15.12 24.03 3.36
CA GLN A 69 16.17 23.30 2.65
C GLN A 69 15.81 21.83 2.48
N TYR A 70 16.17 21.25 1.34
CA TYR A 70 16.04 19.81 1.06
C TYR A 70 17.37 19.27 0.52
N ARG A 71 17.56 17.95 0.65
CA ARG A 71 18.70 17.22 0.09
C ARG A 71 18.29 15.79 -0.25
N ILE A 72 18.63 15.35 -1.46
CA ILE A 72 18.56 13.96 -1.91
C ILE A 72 20.00 13.50 -2.13
N GLU A 73 20.45 12.54 -1.34
CA GLU A 73 21.81 12.01 -1.36
C GLU A 73 21.93 10.78 -2.26
N ASP A 74 23.17 10.49 -2.66
CA ASP A 74 23.57 9.27 -3.39
C ASP A 74 22.73 8.97 -4.64
N VAL A 75 22.35 10.02 -5.39
CA VAL A 75 21.58 9.83 -6.62
C VAL A 75 22.46 9.25 -7.73
N LYS A 76 21.90 8.29 -8.48
CA LYS A 76 22.56 7.75 -9.68
C LYS A 76 22.81 8.88 -10.68
N ALA A 77 23.90 8.77 -11.45
CA ALA A 77 24.21 9.75 -12.48
C ALA A 77 23.09 9.83 -13.54
N GLY A 78 22.76 11.04 -13.99
CA GLY A 78 21.75 11.27 -15.02
C GLY A 78 20.97 12.56 -14.79
N LYS A 79 20.06 12.84 -15.72
CA LYS A 79 19.14 13.98 -15.64
C LYS A 79 17.93 13.64 -14.76
N TYR A 80 17.49 14.62 -13.98
CA TYR A 80 16.29 14.53 -13.15
C TYR A 80 15.38 15.72 -13.42
N SER A 81 14.08 15.48 -13.45
CA SER A 81 13.06 16.52 -13.35
C SER A 81 12.65 16.64 -11.89
N ILE A 82 12.95 17.79 -11.27
CA ILE A 82 12.63 18.05 -9.86
C ILE A 82 11.46 19.03 -9.72
N ARG A 83 10.67 18.85 -8.68
CA ARG A 83 9.48 19.69 -8.41
C ARG A 83 9.17 19.74 -6.93
N ALA A 84 8.66 20.87 -6.47
CA ALA A 84 8.19 21.02 -5.09
C ALA A 84 6.66 21.09 -5.06
N SER A 85 6.04 20.51 -4.02
CA SER A 85 4.62 20.65 -3.70
C SER A 85 4.41 20.90 -2.22
N TYR A 86 3.40 21.72 -1.91
CA TYR A 86 2.97 21.98 -0.54
C TYR A 86 1.55 22.55 -0.56
N ASP A 87 0.60 21.88 0.08
CA ASP A 87 -0.74 22.42 0.40
C ASP A 87 -1.45 23.18 -0.75
N GLY A 88 -1.67 22.51 -1.89
CA GLY A 88 -2.31 23.13 -3.06
C GLY A 88 -1.41 24.06 -3.89
N PHE A 89 -0.13 24.19 -3.53
CA PHE A 89 0.90 24.86 -4.33
C PHE A 89 1.88 23.88 -4.94
N GLN A 90 2.44 24.26 -6.08
CA GLN A 90 3.46 23.49 -6.77
C GLN A 90 4.42 24.39 -7.55
N SER A 91 5.69 24.03 -7.65
CA SER A 91 6.63 24.72 -8.55
C SER A 91 6.45 24.25 -10.00
N PRO A 92 6.90 25.00 -11.02
CA PRO A 92 7.23 24.42 -12.31
C PRO A 92 8.29 23.30 -12.15
N PRO A 93 8.32 22.30 -13.05
CA PRO A 93 9.41 21.32 -13.06
C PRO A 93 10.73 22.01 -13.44
N LEU A 94 11.84 21.59 -12.82
CA LEU A 94 13.19 22.03 -13.14
C LEU A 94 14.04 20.82 -13.53
N GLU A 95 14.65 20.84 -14.71
CA GLU A 95 15.61 19.80 -15.09
C GLU A 95 16.98 20.09 -14.48
N VAL A 96 17.57 19.08 -13.84
CA VAL A 96 18.89 19.14 -13.23
C VAL A 96 19.72 17.93 -13.63
N ASP A 97 21.03 18.13 -13.75
CA ASP A 97 22.00 17.05 -13.88
C ASP A 97 23.08 17.30 -12.83
N PRO A 98 23.06 16.55 -11.70
CA PRO A 98 24.01 16.73 -10.60
C PRO A 98 25.48 16.61 -10.98
N LYS A 99 25.81 16.04 -12.15
CA LYS A 99 27.17 16.02 -12.68
C LYS A 99 27.54 17.26 -13.47
N LEU A 100 26.58 17.91 -14.11
CA LEU A 100 26.81 19.04 -15.01
C LEU A 100 26.60 20.40 -14.37
N SER A 101 25.74 20.47 -13.35
CA SER A 101 25.48 21.70 -12.59
C SER A 101 25.66 21.45 -11.10
N SER A 102 26.11 22.47 -10.37
CA SER A 102 26.23 22.40 -8.91
C SER A 102 25.00 23.03 -8.23
N PRO A 103 24.62 22.54 -7.04
CA PRO A 103 23.56 23.15 -6.23
C PRO A 103 23.89 24.62 -5.85
N PRO A 104 22.89 25.44 -5.45
CA PRO A 104 21.53 25.03 -5.09
C PRO A 104 20.53 25.04 -6.25
N TYR A 105 19.65 24.04 -6.27
CA TYR A 105 18.48 23.98 -7.17
C TYR A 105 17.24 24.50 -6.44
N ASN A 106 17.04 25.82 -6.45
CA ASN A 106 15.92 26.42 -5.73
C ASN A 106 14.60 26.28 -6.50
N LEU A 107 13.50 26.09 -5.76
CA LEU A 107 12.16 25.92 -6.29
C LEU A 107 11.23 26.95 -5.66
N SER A 108 10.42 27.60 -6.49
CA SER A 108 9.42 28.58 -6.04
C SER A 108 8.02 28.01 -6.24
N LEU A 109 7.23 28.02 -5.18
CA LEU A 109 5.85 27.52 -5.22
C LEU A 109 4.90 28.54 -5.85
N GLU A 110 4.02 28.04 -6.71
CA GLU A 110 2.94 28.77 -7.35
C GLU A 110 1.59 28.10 -7.03
N ALA A 111 0.51 28.87 -6.99
CA ALA A 111 -0.82 28.33 -6.71
C ALA A 111 -1.27 27.42 -7.86
N GLN A 112 -1.78 26.23 -7.53
CA GLN A 112 -2.39 25.36 -8.53
C GLN A 112 -3.74 25.94 -8.98
N ARG A 113 -4.02 25.89 -10.29
CA ARG A 113 -5.30 26.38 -10.85
C ARG A 113 -6.50 25.52 -10.44
N HIS A 114 -6.27 24.22 -10.22
CA HIS A 114 -7.29 23.26 -9.81
C HIS A 114 -6.70 22.42 -8.67
N PRO A 115 -6.94 22.80 -7.40
CA PRO A 115 -6.42 22.05 -6.27
C PRO A 115 -7.00 20.63 -6.29
N TYR A 116 -6.12 19.68 -6.04
CA TYR A 116 -6.47 18.27 -5.95
C TYR A 116 -7.40 17.99 -4.76
N VAL A 117 -8.43 17.18 -4.98
CA VAL A 117 -9.31 16.68 -3.92
C VAL A 117 -9.17 15.16 -3.79
N THR A 118 -8.77 14.72 -2.61
CA THR A 118 -8.62 13.30 -2.23
C THR A 118 -9.97 12.58 -2.13
N GLY A 119 -9.93 11.24 -2.16
CA GLY A 119 -11.12 10.43 -1.89
C GLY A 119 -11.70 10.70 -0.49
N ALA A 120 -10.86 10.93 0.51
CA ALA A 120 -11.26 11.21 1.89
C ALA A 120 -12.01 12.54 1.99
N GLN A 121 -11.54 13.57 1.27
CA GLN A 121 -12.24 14.85 1.14
C GLN A 121 -13.54 14.72 0.33
N ALA A 122 -13.58 13.89 -0.70
CA ALA A 122 -14.84 13.63 -1.40
C ALA A 122 -15.86 12.92 -0.47
N ILE A 123 -15.42 11.96 0.33
CA ILE A 123 -16.28 11.25 1.29
C ILE A 123 -16.76 12.20 2.41
N SER A 124 -15.98 13.22 2.80
CA SER A 124 -16.37 14.14 3.87
C SER A 124 -17.60 15.00 3.54
N LEU A 125 -17.91 15.17 2.25
CA LEU A 125 -19.10 15.88 1.77
C LEU A 125 -20.41 15.15 2.07
N ILE A 126 -20.35 13.82 2.27
CA ILE A 126 -21.51 13.01 2.62
C ILE A 126 -21.64 12.99 4.15
N PRO A 127 -22.81 13.32 4.72
CA PRO A 127 -23.03 13.29 6.16
C PRO A 127 -22.75 11.92 6.78
N ASP A 128 -22.15 11.92 7.96
CA ASP A 128 -21.90 10.69 8.70
C ASP A 128 -23.21 9.96 9.01
N GLY A 129 -23.29 8.70 8.60
CA GLY A 129 -24.49 7.89 8.75
C GLY A 129 -24.38 6.56 8.00
N LEU A 130 -25.46 5.79 8.04
CA LEU A 130 -25.53 4.48 7.39
C LEU A 130 -25.29 4.57 5.88
N GLU A 131 -25.88 5.55 5.22
CA GLU A 131 -25.76 5.76 3.76
C GLU A 131 -24.32 6.02 3.32
N LYS A 132 -23.58 6.83 4.08
CA LYS A 132 -22.15 7.04 3.84
C LYS A 132 -21.35 5.75 3.96
N ARG A 133 -21.62 4.95 4.99
CA ARG A 133 -20.90 3.68 5.21
C ARG A 133 -21.21 2.67 4.11
N ARG A 134 -22.47 2.58 3.69
CA ARG A 134 -22.90 1.77 2.54
C ARG A 134 -22.18 2.18 1.25
N PHE A 135 -22.11 3.48 1.01
CA PHE A 135 -21.39 4.04 -0.12
C PHE A 135 -19.90 3.69 -0.08
N VAL A 136 -19.21 3.96 1.03
CA VAL A 136 -17.78 3.63 1.16
C VAL A 136 -17.55 2.13 0.96
N GLN A 137 -18.35 1.28 1.60
CA GLN A 137 -18.19 -0.17 1.51
C GLN A 137 -18.36 -0.74 0.10
N ASN A 138 -19.35 -0.24 -0.64
CA ASN A 138 -19.72 -0.80 -1.94
C ASN A 138 -19.02 -0.10 -3.12
N CYS A 139 -18.64 1.17 -2.98
CA CYS A 139 -18.07 1.96 -4.08
C CYS A 139 -16.55 2.14 -3.96
N PHE A 140 -15.99 2.20 -2.76
CA PHE A 140 -14.53 2.29 -2.56
C PHE A 140 -13.92 0.89 -2.44
N MET A 141 -14.32 -0.08 -3.25
CA MET A 141 -13.65 -1.40 -3.25
C MET A 141 -12.43 -1.43 -4.19
N CYS A 142 -12.48 -0.68 -5.29
CA CYS A 142 -11.54 -0.78 -6.41
C CYS A 142 -10.73 0.49 -6.70
N HIS A 143 -11.19 1.67 -6.31
CA HIS A 143 -10.46 2.91 -6.49
C HIS A 143 -10.98 4.01 -5.55
N ALA A 144 -10.19 5.07 -5.39
CA ALA A 144 -10.66 6.30 -4.75
C ALA A 144 -11.54 7.09 -5.72
N ILE A 145 -12.44 7.89 -5.17
CA ILE A 145 -13.23 8.84 -5.94
C ILE A 145 -12.40 10.09 -6.19
N GLY A 146 -12.49 10.62 -7.41
CA GLY A 146 -11.83 11.87 -7.81
C GLY A 146 -10.83 11.73 -8.96
N MET A 147 -10.50 10.53 -9.41
CA MET A 147 -9.66 10.38 -10.59
C MET A 147 -10.40 10.89 -11.85
N SER A 148 -9.64 11.35 -12.86
CA SER A 148 -10.19 11.69 -14.20
C SER A 148 -11.12 10.57 -14.72
N GLY A 149 -12.41 10.91 -14.91
CA GLY A 149 -13.46 9.98 -15.31
C GLY A 149 -14.22 9.26 -14.17
N THR A 150 -14.00 9.62 -12.90
CA THR A 150 -14.64 8.95 -11.74
C THR A 150 -15.25 9.86 -10.67
N ALA A 151 -15.10 11.20 -10.71
CA ALA A 151 -15.99 12.09 -9.95
C ALA A 151 -15.88 13.60 -10.17
N PHE A 152 -14.76 14.17 -10.62
CA PHE A 152 -14.70 15.64 -10.77
C PHE A 152 -15.35 16.19 -12.04
N GLU A 153 -16.09 15.34 -12.74
CA GLU A 153 -17.15 15.72 -13.70
C GLU A 153 -18.54 15.46 -13.10
N GLY A 154 -18.64 15.39 -11.77
CA GLY A 154 -19.90 15.15 -11.05
C GLY A 154 -20.96 16.17 -11.46
N THR A 155 -22.21 15.74 -11.38
CA THR A 155 -23.37 16.59 -11.69
C THR A 155 -24.38 16.48 -10.56
N ASN A 156 -25.29 17.46 -10.50
CA ASN A 156 -26.45 17.40 -9.62
C ASN A 156 -27.56 16.50 -10.21
N GLU A 157 -27.28 15.76 -11.28
CA GLU A 157 -28.23 14.93 -12.02
C GLU A 157 -28.07 13.45 -11.62
N PRO A 158 -29.06 12.83 -10.97
CA PRO A 158 -29.00 11.42 -10.56
C PRO A 158 -28.74 10.44 -11.72
N GLU A 159 -29.21 10.75 -12.92
CA GLU A 159 -29.08 9.93 -14.13
C GLU A 159 -27.61 9.77 -14.54
N PHE A 160 -26.80 10.82 -14.35
CA PHE A 160 -25.36 10.76 -14.58
C PHE A 160 -24.71 9.75 -13.66
N TRP A 161 -25.03 9.81 -12.36
CA TRP A 161 -24.49 8.92 -11.34
C TRP A 161 -24.97 7.49 -11.51
N LEU A 162 -26.23 7.28 -11.87
CA LEU A 162 -26.74 5.95 -12.18
C LEU A 162 -25.99 5.35 -13.38
N GLY A 163 -25.78 6.14 -14.43
CA GLY A 163 -24.95 5.73 -15.56
C GLY A 163 -23.50 5.42 -15.17
N ALA A 164 -22.92 6.18 -14.23
CA ALA A 164 -21.59 5.90 -13.70
C ALA A 164 -21.54 4.57 -12.93
N ILE A 165 -22.53 4.31 -12.06
CA ILE A 165 -22.69 3.05 -11.33
C ILE A 165 -22.84 1.88 -12.32
N ASP A 166 -23.69 2.02 -13.34
CA ASP A 166 -23.93 0.97 -14.32
C ASP A 166 -22.69 0.66 -15.16
N ARG A 167 -21.86 1.66 -15.50
CA ARG A 167 -20.57 1.44 -16.18
C ARG A 167 -19.60 0.63 -15.32
N MET A 168 -19.59 0.83 -13.99
CA MET A 168 -18.74 0.04 -13.09
C MET A 168 -19.18 -1.43 -13.07
N VAL A 169 -20.49 -1.66 -12.94
CA VAL A 169 -21.07 -3.01 -12.84
C VAL A 169 -20.94 -3.78 -14.16
N THR A 170 -21.29 -3.14 -15.28
CA THR A 170 -21.37 -3.81 -16.59
C THR A 170 -20.05 -3.84 -17.35
N GLY A 171 -19.20 -2.82 -17.18
CA GLY A 171 -18.00 -2.63 -17.99
C GLY A 171 -16.67 -2.93 -17.28
N ARG A 172 -16.65 -2.99 -15.94
CA ARG A 172 -15.40 -3.10 -15.16
C ARG A 172 -15.40 -4.15 -14.05
N GLY A 173 -16.42 -5.01 -14.03
CA GLY A 173 -16.46 -6.19 -13.14
C GLY A 173 -16.68 -5.87 -11.66
N ALA A 174 -17.22 -4.69 -11.33
CA ALA A 174 -17.70 -4.43 -9.98
C ALA A 174 -18.95 -5.28 -9.69
N PHE A 175 -18.98 -5.96 -8.56
CA PHE A 175 -20.13 -6.75 -8.14
C PHE A 175 -20.84 -6.05 -6.98
N LEU A 176 -22.11 -5.71 -7.21
CA LEU A 176 -23.00 -5.13 -6.20
C LEU A 176 -24.09 -6.13 -5.84
N SER A 177 -24.58 -6.07 -4.60
CA SER A 177 -25.69 -6.92 -4.16
C SER A 177 -26.92 -6.71 -5.04
N PRO A 178 -27.69 -7.76 -5.37
CA PRO A 178 -29.02 -7.58 -5.94
C PRO A 178 -29.92 -6.67 -5.10
N ASP A 179 -29.70 -6.65 -3.77
CA ASP A 179 -30.44 -5.80 -2.83
C ASP A 179 -29.87 -4.37 -2.74
N PHE A 180 -28.78 -4.06 -3.44
CA PHE A 180 -28.19 -2.73 -3.46
C PHE A 180 -28.99 -1.76 -4.34
N ASN A 181 -29.54 -0.72 -3.72
CA ASN A 181 -30.37 0.27 -4.41
C ASN A 181 -29.51 1.31 -5.17
N ARG A 182 -29.16 0.99 -6.42
CA ARG A 182 -28.37 1.88 -7.30
C ARG A 182 -29.00 3.25 -7.52
N LYS A 183 -30.34 3.35 -7.57
CA LYS A 183 -31.03 4.63 -7.81
C LYS A 183 -30.93 5.56 -6.60
N GLU A 184 -31.13 5.01 -5.41
CA GLU A 184 -30.95 5.75 -4.15
C GLU A 184 -29.50 6.19 -3.96
N GLN A 185 -28.54 5.32 -4.28
CA GLN A 185 -27.13 5.69 -4.28
C GLN A 185 -26.83 6.83 -5.27
N ALA A 186 -27.42 6.79 -6.48
CA ALA A 186 -27.24 7.86 -7.46
C ALA A 186 -27.82 9.20 -6.99
N LEU A 187 -28.99 9.18 -6.32
CA LEU A 187 -29.59 10.36 -5.70
C LEU A 187 -28.70 10.94 -4.58
N LEU A 188 -28.10 10.08 -3.75
CA LEU A 188 -27.16 10.50 -2.72
C LEU A 188 -25.95 11.22 -3.33
N LEU A 189 -25.36 10.65 -4.39
CA LEU A 189 -24.19 11.24 -5.03
C LEU A 189 -24.50 12.55 -5.75
N ALA A 190 -25.64 12.63 -6.44
CA ALA A 190 -26.11 13.88 -7.05
C ALA A 190 -26.30 15.01 -6.01
N LYS A 191 -26.72 14.65 -4.80
CA LYS A 191 -26.96 15.62 -3.72
C LYS A 191 -25.67 16.11 -3.06
N TYR A 192 -24.68 15.24 -2.87
CA TYR A 192 -23.51 15.52 -2.02
C TYR A 192 -22.19 15.63 -2.78
N LEU A 193 -22.12 15.24 -4.05
CA LEU A 193 -20.94 15.39 -4.92
C LEU A 193 -21.27 16.27 -6.14
N PRO A 194 -21.57 17.56 -5.93
CA PRO A 194 -21.86 18.48 -7.03
C PRO A 194 -20.62 18.71 -7.92
N PRO A 195 -20.76 19.34 -9.11
CA PRO A 195 -19.62 19.79 -9.89
C PRO A 195 -18.71 20.71 -9.06
N ASN A 196 -17.39 20.51 -9.14
CA ASN A 196 -16.38 21.30 -8.41
C ASN A 196 -16.68 21.46 -6.91
N PRO A 197 -16.80 20.36 -6.14
CA PRO A 197 -17.06 20.50 -4.73
C PRO A 197 -15.86 21.18 -4.04
N GLU A 198 -16.17 22.05 -3.08
CA GLU A 198 -15.18 22.65 -2.17
C GLU A 198 -15.28 21.92 -0.83
N PRO A 199 -14.64 20.74 -0.67
CA PRO A 199 -14.66 20.05 0.60
C PRO A 199 -13.93 20.88 1.63
N ASP A 200 -14.48 20.93 2.85
CA ASP A 200 -13.70 21.32 4.01
C ASP A 200 -12.47 20.40 4.04
N LEU A 201 -11.30 20.98 3.80
CA LEU A 201 -10.04 20.26 3.94
C LEU A 201 -9.96 19.95 5.44
N PRO A 202 -10.10 18.68 5.87
CA PRO A 202 -9.90 18.38 7.27
C PRO A 202 -8.49 18.86 7.61
N SER A 203 -8.35 19.52 8.77
CA SER A 203 -7.03 19.89 9.28
C SER A 203 -6.25 18.60 9.52
N SER A 204 -5.54 18.12 8.50
CA SER A 204 -4.62 17.00 8.64
C SER A 204 -3.43 17.54 9.43
N ALA A 205 -3.01 16.81 10.46
CA ALA A 205 -1.77 17.14 11.14
C ALA A 205 -0.63 17.21 10.11
N PRO A 206 0.40 18.04 10.33
CA PRO A 206 1.56 18.08 9.44
C PRO A 206 2.10 16.65 9.23
N PRO A 207 2.36 16.23 7.98
CA PRO A 207 2.87 14.90 7.72
C PRO A 207 4.26 14.72 8.33
N VAL A 208 4.65 13.46 8.55
CA VAL A 208 6.02 13.10 8.92
C VAL A 208 6.95 13.49 7.78
N THR A 209 7.94 14.33 8.08
CA THR A 209 8.92 14.83 7.11
C THR A 209 10.27 14.12 7.18
N ASP A 210 10.52 13.35 8.25
CA ASP A 210 11.73 12.55 8.44
C ASP A 210 11.62 11.18 7.73
N VAL A 211 11.28 11.22 6.44
CA VAL A 211 11.17 10.05 5.57
C VAL A 211 11.74 10.34 4.18
N ILE A 212 12.14 9.27 3.49
CA ILE A 212 12.49 9.29 2.06
C ILE A 212 11.57 8.28 1.37
N ILE A 213 10.88 8.72 0.33
CA ILE A 213 9.92 7.91 -0.41
C ILE A 213 10.48 7.62 -1.80
N TYR A 214 10.40 6.35 -2.21
CA TYR A 214 10.83 5.86 -3.51
C TYR A 214 9.59 5.34 -4.23
N GLU A 215 9.29 5.87 -5.43
CA GLU A 215 8.23 5.36 -6.28
C GLU A 215 8.83 4.79 -7.56
N PHE A 216 8.46 3.56 -7.90
CA PHE A 216 8.92 2.84 -9.07
C PHE A 216 7.77 2.72 -10.06
N ASP A 217 7.94 3.36 -11.22
CA ASP A 217 7.05 3.20 -12.35
C ASP A 217 7.18 1.79 -12.94
N PRO A 218 6.06 1.14 -13.24
CA PRO A 218 6.06 -0.18 -13.84
C PRO A 218 6.53 -0.17 -15.29
N PRO A 219 6.90 -1.33 -15.85
CA PRO A 219 7.30 -1.44 -17.25
C PRO A 219 6.16 -1.18 -18.24
N LYS A 220 4.89 -1.26 -17.80
CA LYS A 220 3.70 -1.06 -18.65
C LYS A 220 2.63 -0.18 -17.98
N PRO A 221 1.88 0.62 -18.74
CA PRO A 221 0.84 1.49 -18.19
C PRO A 221 -0.38 0.78 -17.58
N ASP A 222 -0.66 -0.45 -17.99
CA ASP A 222 -1.80 -1.28 -17.54
C ASP A 222 -1.47 -2.15 -16.31
N PHE A 223 -0.31 -1.95 -15.70
CA PHE A 223 0.13 -2.58 -14.46
C PHE A 223 -0.92 -2.42 -13.34
N TYR A 224 -1.26 -3.53 -12.68
CA TYR A 224 -2.25 -3.55 -11.61
C TYR A 224 -1.77 -4.35 -10.37
N PRO A 225 -0.76 -3.85 -9.64
CA PRO A 225 -0.26 -4.50 -8.44
C PRO A 225 -1.33 -4.42 -7.36
N HIS A 226 -2.01 -5.52 -7.07
CA HIS A 226 -3.06 -5.49 -6.06
C HIS A 226 -2.47 -5.52 -4.65
N ASP A 227 -1.66 -6.55 -4.39
CA ASP A 227 -0.87 -6.71 -3.19
C ASP A 227 0.60 -6.86 -3.57
N ILE A 228 1.48 -6.53 -2.62
CA ILE A 228 2.92 -6.75 -2.72
C ILE A 228 3.44 -7.52 -1.50
N CYS A 229 4.57 -8.20 -1.68
CA CYS A 229 5.40 -8.66 -0.58
C CYS A 229 6.88 -8.38 -0.84
N VAL A 230 7.66 -8.32 0.22
CA VAL A 230 9.12 -8.21 0.17
C VAL A 230 9.72 -9.56 0.52
N ASP A 231 10.60 -10.05 -0.35
CA ASP A 231 11.31 -11.29 -0.05
C ASP A 231 12.55 -11.08 0.81
N SER A 232 13.10 -12.18 1.31
CA SER A 232 14.32 -12.23 2.14
C SER A 232 15.57 -11.62 1.48
N LYS A 233 15.54 -11.38 0.16
CA LYS A 233 16.62 -10.73 -0.61
C LYS A 233 16.35 -9.26 -0.90
N SER A 234 15.30 -8.68 -0.28
CA SER A 234 14.84 -7.31 -0.49
C SER A 234 14.35 -7.02 -1.92
N ARG A 235 13.85 -8.05 -2.63
CA ARG A 235 13.12 -7.87 -3.89
C ARG A 235 11.63 -7.74 -3.60
N ILE A 236 10.93 -6.95 -4.40
CA ILE A 236 9.51 -6.67 -4.23
C ILE A 236 8.73 -7.48 -5.24
N TRP A 237 7.80 -8.30 -4.77
CA TRP A 237 6.92 -9.10 -5.61
C TRP A 237 5.53 -8.50 -5.63
N ALA A 238 4.88 -8.44 -6.78
CA ALA A 238 3.53 -7.91 -6.94
C ALA A 238 2.60 -8.93 -7.59
N ALA A 239 1.42 -9.10 -7.00
CA ALA A 239 0.32 -9.84 -7.60
C ALA A 239 -0.43 -8.92 -8.56
N ASP A 240 -0.18 -9.05 -9.87
CA ASP A 240 -0.95 -8.30 -10.86
C ASP A 240 -2.34 -8.93 -11.06
N MET A 241 -3.37 -8.19 -10.67
CA MET A 241 -4.75 -8.67 -10.71
C MET A 241 -5.35 -8.69 -12.12
N GLY A 242 -4.83 -7.88 -13.04
CA GLY A 242 -5.41 -7.65 -14.37
C GLY A 242 -4.73 -8.40 -15.51
N ASN A 243 -3.43 -8.71 -15.38
CA ASN A 243 -2.58 -9.05 -16.52
C ASN A 243 -2.06 -10.51 -16.53
N ASP A 244 -2.56 -11.36 -15.62
CA ASP A 244 -2.16 -12.77 -15.48
C ASP A 244 -0.63 -12.96 -15.33
N VAL A 245 0.01 -12.10 -14.54
CA VAL A 245 1.46 -12.10 -14.34
C VAL A 245 1.85 -11.89 -12.87
N LEU A 246 2.89 -12.59 -12.42
CA LEU A 246 3.61 -12.29 -11.19
C LEU A 246 4.78 -11.38 -11.55
N GLU A 247 4.93 -10.28 -10.83
CA GLU A 247 5.97 -9.30 -11.11
C GLU A 247 6.99 -9.25 -9.97
N MET A 248 8.25 -9.00 -10.32
CA MET A 248 9.34 -8.83 -9.39
C MET A 248 10.13 -7.57 -9.76
N LEU A 249 10.26 -6.66 -8.81
CA LEU A 249 11.13 -5.50 -8.85
C LEU A 249 12.35 -5.74 -7.96
N ASP A 250 13.55 -5.60 -8.50
CA ASP A 250 14.74 -5.40 -7.70
C ASP A 250 14.97 -3.89 -7.52
N PRO A 251 14.77 -3.32 -6.32
CA PRO A 251 14.88 -1.88 -6.11
C PRO A 251 16.31 -1.35 -6.20
N LYS A 252 17.34 -2.21 -6.14
CA LYS A 252 18.75 -1.79 -6.26
C LYS A 252 19.11 -1.58 -7.73
N THR A 253 18.74 -2.52 -8.58
CA THR A 253 19.00 -2.47 -10.02
C THR A 253 17.94 -1.67 -10.78
N GLU A 254 16.74 -1.54 -10.20
CA GLU A 254 15.52 -0.98 -10.80
C GLU A 254 14.96 -1.83 -11.94
N GLU A 255 15.35 -3.11 -11.99
CA GLU A 255 14.92 -4.06 -13.01
C GLU A 255 13.61 -4.75 -12.61
N TRP A 256 12.77 -4.94 -13.62
CA TRP A 256 11.52 -5.68 -13.50
C TRP A 256 11.64 -7.02 -14.22
N LYS A 257 11.16 -8.09 -13.58
CA LYS A 257 10.98 -9.39 -14.20
C LYS A 257 9.53 -9.85 -14.06
N LEU A 258 9.01 -10.39 -15.16
CA LEU A 258 7.62 -10.78 -15.31
C LEU A 258 7.52 -12.29 -15.51
N TYR A 259 6.70 -12.95 -14.69
CA TYR A 259 6.47 -14.39 -14.72
C TYR A 259 5.00 -14.67 -15.01
N PRO A 260 4.64 -15.07 -16.25
CA PRO A 260 3.26 -15.37 -16.60
C PRO A 260 2.71 -16.49 -15.71
N TYR A 261 1.51 -16.31 -15.15
CA TYR A 261 0.87 -17.41 -14.43
C TYR A 261 0.53 -18.55 -15.41
N PRO A 262 0.62 -19.82 -14.97
CA PRO A 262 0.24 -21.00 -15.77
C PRO A 262 -1.29 -21.16 -15.92
N VAL A 263 -2.07 -20.10 -15.67
CA VAL A 263 -3.53 -20.05 -15.80
C VAL A 263 -3.95 -18.72 -16.41
N LYS A 264 -5.15 -18.68 -17.00
CA LYS A 264 -5.77 -17.46 -17.51
C LYS A 264 -6.83 -16.95 -16.55
N LYS A 265 -7.07 -15.63 -16.55
CA LYS A 265 -7.99 -14.96 -15.61
C LYS A 265 -7.63 -15.34 -14.18
N ALA A 266 -6.34 -15.24 -13.85
CA ALA A 266 -5.79 -15.58 -12.56
C ALA A 266 -6.44 -14.73 -11.47
N GLY A 267 -6.60 -13.43 -11.73
CA GLY A 267 -7.09 -12.47 -10.75
C GLY A 267 -6.22 -12.54 -9.49
N ALA A 268 -4.90 -12.44 -9.67
CA ALA A 268 -3.96 -12.55 -8.57
C ALA A 268 -4.25 -11.44 -7.56
N HIS A 269 -4.36 -11.81 -6.29
CA HIS A 269 -4.94 -10.94 -5.29
C HIS A 269 -4.00 -10.72 -4.12
N SER A 270 -3.78 -11.74 -3.28
CA SER A 270 -2.86 -11.65 -2.14
C SER A 270 -1.55 -12.34 -2.47
N ILE A 271 -0.45 -11.90 -1.84
CA ILE A 271 0.90 -12.41 -2.04
C ILE A 271 1.72 -12.30 -0.75
N ILE A 272 2.47 -13.36 -0.38
CA ILE A 272 3.43 -13.36 0.74
C ILE A 272 4.63 -14.26 0.41
N GLU A 273 5.79 -13.98 1.00
CA GLU A 273 6.91 -14.92 1.04
C GLU A 273 6.69 -15.95 2.16
N SER A 274 6.93 -17.21 1.86
CA SER A 274 6.91 -18.31 2.83
C SER A 274 8.28 -18.50 3.51
N PRO A 275 8.34 -19.20 4.67
CA PRO A 275 9.61 -19.42 5.36
C PRO A 275 10.71 -20.11 4.55
N ASP A 276 10.36 -20.88 3.52
CA ASP A 276 11.31 -21.55 2.62
C ASP A 276 11.74 -20.69 1.41
N GLY A 277 11.33 -19.41 1.38
CA GLY A 277 11.70 -18.44 0.34
C GLY A 277 10.84 -18.50 -0.92
N LYS A 278 9.80 -19.34 -0.96
CA LYS A 278 8.84 -19.36 -2.08
C LYS A 278 7.83 -18.23 -1.94
N ILE A 279 7.35 -17.74 -3.08
CA ILE A 279 6.34 -16.70 -3.16
C ILE A 279 4.98 -17.36 -3.35
N TRP A 280 4.04 -17.08 -2.44
CA TRP A 280 2.71 -17.67 -2.44
C TRP A 280 1.66 -16.64 -2.82
N ILE A 281 0.85 -16.98 -3.82
CA ILE A 281 -0.11 -16.09 -4.45
C ILE A 281 -1.49 -16.72 -4.43
N VAL A 282 -2.49 -15.95 -4.04
CA VAL A 282 -3.90 -16.32 -4.22
C VAL A 282 -4.36 -15.88 -5.60
N LEU A 283 -4.78 -16.82 -6.43
CA LEU A 283 -5.36 -16.58 -7.76
C LEU A 283 -6.89 -16.61 -7.64
N GLN A 284 -7.45 -15.49 -7.17
CA GLN A 284 -8.82 -15.38 -6.72
C GLN A 284 -9.83 -15.76 -7.80
N VAL A 285 -9.67 -15.25 -9.02
CA VAL A 285 -10.62 -15.49 -10.12
C VAL A 285 -10.48 -16.91 -10.67
N ALA A 286 -9.26 -17.46 -10.67
CA ALA A 286 -9.01 -18.83 -11.08
C ALA A 286 -9.43 -19.88 -10.02
N ASN A 287 -9.81 -19.46 -8.82
CA ASN A 287 -10.12 -20.36 -7.68
C ASN A 287 -8.96 -21.30 -7.33
N GLN A 288 -7.74 -20.77 -7.32
CA GLN A 288 -6.52 -21.51 -7.05
C GLN A 288 -5.56 -20.73 -6.15
N ILE A 289 -4.62 -21.46 -5.55
CA ILE A 289 -3.43 -20.91 -4.89
C ILE A 289 -2.22 -21.36 -5.70
N ALA A 290 -1.26 -20.46 -5.89
CA ALA A 290 0.01 -20.74 -6.54
C ALA A 290 1.16 -20.57 -5.57
N SER A 291 2.14 -21.47 -5.61
CA SER A 291 3.47 -21.25 -5.05
C SER A 291 4.47 -21.12 -6.19
N PHE A 292 5.30 -20.10 -6.15
CA PHE A 292 6.36 -19.82 -7.10
C PHE A 292 7.71 -19.97 -6.41
N ASP A 293 8.63 -20.72 -7.00
CA ASP A 293 10.00 -20.87 -6.51
C ASP A 293 10.94 -19.93 -7.28
N PRO A 294 11.49 -18.87 -6.66
CA PRO A 294 12.37 -17.93 -7.36
C PRO A 294 13.72 -18.51 -7.78
N SER A 295 14.08 -19.72 -7.34
CA SER A 295 15.34 -20.38 -7.71
C SER A 295 15.22 -21.24 -8.96
N THR A 296 14.05 -21.85 -9.18
CA THR A 296 13.75 -22.67 -10.37
C THR A 296 12.86 -21.96 -11.38
N GLU A 297 12.20 -20.87 -10.96
CA GLU A 297 11.22 -20.11 -11.74
C GLU A 297 9.97 -20.92 -12.11
N GLU A 298 9.63 -21.90 -11.26
CA GLU A 298 8.50 -22.80 -11.48
C GLU A 298 7.31 -22.49 -10.56
N PHE A 299 6.11 -22.64 -11.11
CA PHE A 299 4.86 -22.57 -10.38
C PHE A 299 4.35 -23.97 -10.01
N ARG A 300 3.79 -24.10 -8.82
CA ARG A 300 2.91 -25.22 -8.42
C ARG A 300 1.54 -24.66 -8.04
N LEU A 301 0.50 -25.30 -8.53
CA LEU A 301 -0.89 -24.88 -8.34
C LEU A 301 -1.63 -25.82 -7.40
N TYR A 302 -2.50 -25.24 -6.57
CA TYR A 302 -3.39 -25.93 -5.65
C TYR A 302 -4.82 -25.49 -5.94
N ARG A 303 -5.68 -26.44 -6.31
CA ARG A 303 -7.09 -26.16 -6.60
C ARG A 303 -7.86 -26.02 -5.30
N VAL A 304 -8.59 -24.91 -5.14
CA VAL A 304 -9.48 -24.72 -4.00
C VAL A 304 -10.77 -25.53 -4.24
N PRO A 305 -11.22 -26.38 -3.29
CA PRO A 305 -12.45 -27.13 -3.43
C PRO A 305 -13.66 -26.21 -3.58
N ASP A 306 -14.50 -26.42 -4.59
CA ASP A 306 -15.68 -25.59 -4.81
C ASP A 306 -16.91 -26.21 -4.12
N PRO A 307 -17.56 -25.50 -3.17
CA PRO A 307 -18.77 -25.99 -2.53
C PRO A 307 -20.03 -25.77 -3.38
N GLY A 308 -19.94 -25.07 -4.52
CA GLY A 308 -21.09 -24.78 -5.39
C GLY A 308 -22.07 -23.74 -4.82
N LYS A 309 -21.65 -22.96 -3.81
CA LYS A 309 -22.50 -21.90 -3.20
C LYS A 309 -22.77 -20.73 -4.15
N MET A 310 -21.85 -20.44 -5.08
CA MET A 310 -21.99 -19.38 -6.09
C MET A 310 -21.40 -19.82 -7.43
N SER A 311 -21.89 -19.25 -8.53
CA SER A 311 -21.38 -19.51 -9.89
C SER A 311 -19.94 -19.06 -10.13
N ILE A 312 -19.40 -18.20 -9.26
CA ILE A 312 -18.05 -17.67 -9.34
C ILE A 312 -17.01 -18.50 -8.58
N GLY A 313 -17.42 -19.62 -7.98
CA GLY A 313 -16.61 -20.52 -7.16
C GLY A 313 -16.29 -19.95 -5.76
N PRO A 314 -15.33 -20.53 -5.01
CA PRO A 314 -15.05 -20.16 -3.62
C PRO A 314 -14.36 -18.80 -3.43
N ARG A 315 -13.67 -18.29 -4.45
CA ARG A 315 -12.89 -17.03 -4.43
C ARG A 315 -11.94 -16.95 -3.22
N PRO A 316 -10.84 -17.73 -3.19
CA PRO A 316 -9.81 -17.54 -2.17
C PRO A 316 -9.31 -16.08 -2.20
N HIS A 317 -8.95 -15.52 -1.05
CA HIS A 317 -8.74 -14.07 -0.94
C HIS A 317 -7.43 -13.66 -0.26
N THR A 318 -7.33 -13.70 1.07
CA THR A 318 -6.12 -13.31 1.82
C THR A 318 -5.57 -14.52 2.55
N HIS A 319 -4.24 -14.63 2.66
CA HIS A 319 -3.58 -15.79 3.25
C HIS A 319 -2.43 -15.43 4.20
N VAL A 320 -2.15 -16.34 5.13
CA VAL A 320 -1.06 -16.28 6.12
C VAL A 320 -0.51 -17.68 6.38
N PHE A 321 0.75 -17.78 6.83
CA PHE A 321 1.34 -19.04 7.27
C PHE A 321 1.22 -19.24 8.77
N ASP A 322 0.97 -20.47 9.20
CA ASP A 322 1.19 -20.88 10.59
C ASP A 322 2.64 -21.28 10.87
N SER A 323 2.97 -21.45 12.15
CA SER A 323 4.32 -21.83 12.60
C SER A 323 4.79 -23.19 12.06
N LYS A 324 3.87 -24.03 11.57
CA LYS A 324 4.12 -25.35 10.97
C LYS A 324 4.27 -25.29 9.46
N GLY A 325 4.11 -24.11 8.85
CA GLY A 325 4.21 -23.90 7.41
C GLY A 325 2.94 -24.27 6.64
N ASN A 326 1.79 -24.41 7.30
CA ASN A 326 0.51 -24.53 6.59
C ASN A 326 0.00 -23.15 6.20
N LEU A 327 -0.65 -23.08 5.05
CA LEU A 327 -1.21 -21.85 4.54
C LEU A 327 -2.69 -21.76 4.91
N TRP A 328 -3.04 -20.76 5.71
CA TRP A 328 -4.42 -20.42 6.04
C TRP A 328 -4.91 -19.31 5.12
N TYR A 329 -6.15 -19.41 4.62
CA TYR A 329 -6.71 -18.41 3.73
C TYR A 329 -8.22 -18.27 3.84
N THR A 330 -8.73 -17.08 3.53
CA THR A 330 -10.16 -16.78 3.47
C THR A 330 -10.73 -17.11 2.09
N GLU A 331 -12.01 -17.49 2.05
CA GLU A 331 -12.76 -17.73 0.82
C GLU A 331 -13.99 -16.84 0.79
N ILE A 332 -13.88 -15.73 0.07
CA ILE A 332 -14.84 -14.63 0.16
C ILE A 332 -16.19 -15.01 -0.45
N ALA A 333 -16.28 -15.90 -1.44
CA ALA A 333 -17.58 -16.27 -2.02
C ALA A 333 -18.20 -17.52 -1.38
N ALA A 334 -17.41 -18.30 -0.62
CA ALA A 334 -17.88 -19.52 0.03
C ALA A 334 -18.25 -19.33 1.51
N ASN A 335 -17.91 -18.19 2.12
CA ASN A 335 -18.02 -17.96 3.57
C ASN A 335 -17.19 -18.97 4.39
N ARG A 336 -15.92 -19.18 4.01
CA ARG A 336 -15.04 -20.18 4.63
C ARG A 336 -13.67 -19.62 4.97
N VAL A 337 -13.00 -20.28 5.91
CA VAL A 337 -11.54 -20.25 6.06
C VAL A 337 -11.03 -21.65 5.79
N SER A 338 -9.90 -21.77 5.12
CA SER A 338 -9.32 -23.07 4.75
C SER A 338 -7.83 -23.10 5.08
N LYS A 339 -7.34 -24.29 5.41
CA LYS A 339 -5.93 -24.59 5.70
C LYS A 339 -5.40 -25.54 4.64
N LEU A 340 -4.41 -25.09 3.87
CA LEU A 340 -3.68 -25.88 2.89
C LEU A 340 -2.36 -26.37 3.51
N GLU A 341 -2.10 -27.67 3.38
CA GLU A 341 -0.81 -28.29 3.69
C GLU A 341 0.06 -28.36 2.42
N PRO A 342 1.12 -27.52 2.28
CA PRO A 342 1.86 -27.41 1.01
C PRO A 342 2.48 -28.70 0.48
N LYS A 343 2.92 -29.60 1.39
CA LYS A 343 3.59 -30.84 1.01
C LYS A 343 2.64 -31.80 0.29
N THR A 344 1.46 -32.00 0.87
CA THR A 344 0.47 -32.98 0.39
C THR A 344 -0.56 -32.37 -0.57
N GLY A 345 -0.77 -31.05 -0.49
CA GLY A 345 -1.88 -30.38 -1.15
C GLY A 345 -3.23 -30.61 -0.47
N HIS A 346 -3.25 -31.22 0.72
CA HIS A 346 -4.48 -31.44 1.48
C HIS A 346 -5.05 -30.12 1.98
N ILE A 347 -6.37 -29.94 1.86
CA ILE A 347 -7.08 -28.74 2.29
C ILE A 347 -8.13 -29.14 3.33
N THR A 348 -7.98 -28.61 4.53
CA THR A 348 -9.00 -28.65 5.59
C THR A 348 -9.86 -27.40 5.49
N VAL A 349 -11.19 -27.56 5.49
CA VAL A 349 -12.16 -26.47 5.33
C VAL A 349 -12.88 -26.20 6.64
N TYR A 350 -13.05 -24.92 6.98
CA TYR A 350 -13.82 -24.44 8.13
C TYR A 350 -14.95 -23.54 7.61
N ASP A 351 -16.17 -24.05 7.59
CA ASP A 351 -17.35 -23.26 7.28
C ASP A 351 -17.63 -22.25 8.39
N LEU A 352 -17.77 -20.98 8.03
CA LEU A 352 -18.03 -19.91 9.00
C LEU A 352 -19.54 -19.78 9.24
N PRO A 353 -19.97 -19.25 10.40
CA PRO A 353 -21.39 -18.98 10.66
C PRO A 353 -22.04 -18.13 9.56
N GLU A 354 -23.21 -18.54 9.07
CA GLU A 354 -24.01 -17.76 8.10
C GLU A 354 -24.72 -16.60 8.81
N GLN A 355 -24.94 -15.50 8.07
CA GLN A 355 -25.62 -14.28 8.58
C GLN A 355 -26.60 -13.73 7.54
N PRO A 356 -27.65 -14.49 7.16
CA PRO A 356 -28.49 -14.17 6.00
C PRO A 356 -29.31 -12.87 6.15
N ASP A 357 -29.57 -12.44 7.39
CA ASP A 357 -30.43 -11.29 7.68
C ASP A 357 -29.66 -9.97 7.83
N LEU A 358 -28.33 -10.02 7.91
CA LEU A 358 -27.51 -8.82 8.13
C LEU A 358 -27.04 -8.24 6.80
N PHE A 359 -27.26 -6.94 6.61
CA PHE A 359 -26.54 -6.11 5.62
C PHE A 359 -26.56 -6.66 4.18
N ARG A 360 -27.71 -7.20 3.76
CA ARG A 360 -27.91 -7.84 2.45
C ARG A 360 -27.55 -6.96 1.26
N ASP A 361 -27.57 -5.65 1.42
CA ASP A 361 -27.13 -4.66 0.43
C ASP A 361 -25.61 -4.60 0.24
N SER A 362 -24.82 -5.31 1.06
CA SER A 362 -23.41 -5.55 0.82
C SER A 362 -23.21 -6.89 0.11
N PHE A 363 -22.54 -6.87 -1.06
CA PHE A 363 -22.24 -8.08 -1.82
C PHE A 363 -21.28 -9.04 -1.09
N TRP A 364 -20.59 -8.58 -0.05
CA TRP A 364 -19.49 -9.30 0.61
C TRP A 364 -19.75 -9.52 2.11
N LEU A 365 -20.82 -10.23 2.49
CA LEU A 365 -21.11 -10.65 3.89
C LEU A 365 -20.10 -11.66 4.48
N TRP A 366 -18.90 -11.71 3.90
CA TRP A 366 -18.04 -12.87 3.87
C TRP A 366 -16.61 -12.54 4.29
N PRO A 367 -15.80 -13.55 4.64
CA PRO A 367 -14.49 -13.32 5.21
C PRO A 367 -13.56 -12.61 4.22
N TYR A 368 -12.79 -11.65 4.73
CA TYR A 368 -11.94 -10.77 3.93
C TYR A 368 -10.48 -10.91 4.35
N GLY A 369 -10.11 -10.28 5.47
CA GLY A 369 -8.77 -10.36 6.04
C GLY A 369 -8.59 -11.61 6.91
N ILE A 370 -7.35 -12.04 7.05
CA ILE A 370 -6.92 -13.09 7.97
C ILE A 370 -5.59 -12.69 8.61
N ALA A 371 -5.45 -12.98 9.89
CA ALA A 371 -4.22 -12.81 10.65
C ALA A 371 -3.99 -14.00 11.57
N ILE A 372 -2.76 -14.10 12.06
CA ILE A 372 -2.35 -15.15 12.99
C ILE A 372 -1.50 -14.55 14.09
N ASP A 373 -1.70 -14.97 15.33
CA ASP A 373 -0.84 -14.60 16.46
C ASP A 373 0.32 -15.58 16.63
N SER A 374 1.20 -15.31 17.61
CA SER A 374 2.35 -16.18 17.90
C SER A 374 1.98 -17.52 18.53
N GLN A 375 0.69 -17.77 18.82
CA GLN A 375 0.16 -19.04 19.33
C GLN A 375 -0.57 -19.84 18.24
N ASP A 376 -0.45 -19.45 16.97
CA ASP A 376 -1.21 -20.00 15.84
C ASP A 376 -2.74 -19.91 16.01
N SER A 377 -3.23 -18.89 16.75
CA SER A 377 -4.65 -18.55 16.72
C SER A 377 -4.96 -17.83 15.42
N ILE A 378 -5.97 -18.31 14.69
CA ILE A 378 -6.36 -17.72 13.42
C ILE A 378 -7.49 -16.72 13.65
N TYR A 379 -7.31 -15.49 13.19
CA TYR A 379 -8.32 -14.44 13.22
C TYR A 379 -8.72 -14.07 11.80
N TYR A 380 -9.99 -13.75 11.59
CA TYR A 380 -10.50 -13.25 10.32
C TYR A 380 -11.46 -12.07 10.53
N SER A 381 -11.68 -11.28 9.48
CA SER A 381 -12.75 -10.28 9.44
C SER A 381 -13.81 -10.68 8.43
N LYS A 382 -15.06 -10.32 8.71
CA LYS A 382 -16.15 -10.30 7.72
C LYS A 382 -16.51 -8.86 7.44
N LEU A 383 -16.10 -8.36 6.28
CA LEU A 383 -16.28 -6.97 5.87
C LEU A 383 -17.77 -6.59 5.92
N GLY A 384 -18.61 -7.30 5.16
CA GLY A 384 -20.05 -7.09 5.14
C GLY A 384 -20.77 -7.59 6.39
N GLY A 385 -20.25 -8.62 7.06
CA GLY A 385 -20.83 -9.15 8.30
C GLY A 385 -20.57 -8.30 9.55
N ASN A 386 -19.79 -7.21 9.41
CA ASN A 386 -19.42 -6.27 10.47
C ASN A 386 -18.88 -6.92 11.75
N ARG A 387 -17.97 -7.89 11.59
CA ARG A 387 -17.44 -8.69 12.69
C ARG A 387 -16.03 -9.19 12.43
N ILE A 388 -15.36 -9.57 13.50
CA ILE A 388 -14.15 -10.40 13.46
C ILE A 388 -14.48 -11.79 14.01
N GLY A 389 -13.68 -12.78 13.67
CA GLY A 389 -13.80 -14.12 14.23
C GLY A 389 -12.46 -14.72 14.55
N LYS A 390 -12.47 -15.68 15.47
CA LYS A 390 -11.34 -16.49 15.89
C LYS A 390 -11.64 -17.96 15.61
N ILE A 391 -10.68 -18.67 15.04
CA ILE A 391 -10.73 -20.11 14.84
C ILE A 391 -9.68 -20.75 15.74
N ASP A 392 -10.13 -21.68 16.59
CA ASP A 392 -9.22 -22.57 17.29
C ASP A 392 -8.70 -23.63 16.30
N SER A 393 -7.40 -23.56 15.98
CA SER A 393 -6.80 -24.39 14.94
C SER A 393 -6.78 -25.90 15.26
N SER A 394 -6.95 -26.27 16.53
CA SER A 394 -6.94 -27.66 17.00
C SER A 394 -8.30 -28.34 16.96
N SER A 395 -9.35 -27.63 17.39
CA SER A 395 -10.72 -28.12 17.51
C SER A 395 -11.62 -27.69 16.34
N GLY A 396 -11.22 -26.66 15.60
CA GLY A 396 -12.04 -26.01 14.58
C GLY A 396 -13.18 -25.15 15.15
N LYS A 397 -13.22 -24.91 16.47
CA LYS A 397 -14.24 -24.06 17.08
C LYS A 397 -14.08 -22.61 16.59
N ILE A 398 -15.20 -22.01 16.21
CA ILE A 398 -15.29 -20.64 15.71
C ILE A 398 -16.03 -19.77 16.74
N GLU A 399 -15.48 -18.60 17.03
CA GLU A 399 -16.13 -17.55 17.83
C GLU A 399 -16.09 -16.22 17.07
N GLU A 400 -17.23 -15.52 16.99
CA GLU A 400 -17.35 -14.24 16.29
C GLU A 400 -17.71 -13.10 17.24
N TYR A 401 -17.19 -11.91 16.94
CA TYR A 401 -17.35 -10.69 17.73
C TYR A 401 -17.81 -9.55 16.82
N GLU A 402 -18.97 -8.99 17.14
CA GLU A 402 -19.53 -7.86 16.41
C GLU A 402 -18.69 -6.60 16.64
N MET A 403 -18.48 -5.81 15.59
CA MET A 403 -17.81 -4.51 15.71
C MET A 403 -18.71 -3.53 16.48
N PRO A 404 -18.15 -2.63 17.32
CA PRO A 404 -18.95 -1.71 18.15
C PRO A 404 -19.91 -0.80 17.38
N ILE A 405 -19.58 -0.46 16.13
CA ILE A 405 -20.39 0.39 15.27
C ILE A 405 -20.91 -0.43 14.07
N PRO A 406 -22.23 -0.41 13.76
CA PRO A 406 -22.78 -1.05 12.57
C PRO A 406 -22.14 -0.54 11.28
N TYR A 407 -21.87 -1.43 10.34
CA TYR A 407 -21.14 -1.12 9.10
C TYR A 407 -19.82 -0.38 9.36
N SER A 408 -19.00 -0.87 10.29
CA SER A 408 -17.60 -0.42 10.45
C SER A 408 -16.69 -0.97 9.35
N GLY A 409 -17.08 -2.07 8.70
CA GLY A 409 -16.31 -2.72 7.65
C GLY A 409 -14.91 -3.16 8.12
N PRO A 410 -14.80 -4.08 9.09
CA PRO A 410 -13.50 -4.60 9.49
C PRO A 410 -12.83 -5.26 8.29
N ARG A 411 -11.63 -4.80 7.93
CA ARG A 411 -10.96 -5.22 6.69
C ARG A 411 -9.69 -6.02 6.99
N ARG A 412 -8.53 -5.75 6.38
CA ARG A 412 -7.33 -6.58 6.59
C ARG A 412 -6.62 -6.20 7.90
N LEU A 413 -6.86 -7.02 8.92
CA LEU A 413 -6.33 -6.96 10.27
C LEU A 413 -4.98 -7.67 10.42
N ASP A 414 -4.30 -7.43 11.54
CA ASP A 414 -3.04 -8.07 11.93
C ASP A 414 -2.90 -8.12 13.47
N THR A 415 -1.96 -8.89 13.98
CA THR A 415 -1.73 -9.08 15.43
C THR A 415 -0.48 -8.37 15.90
N ASP A 416 -0.48 -7.89 17.14
CA ASP A 416 0.76 -7.42 17.79
C ASP A 416 1.50 -8.54 18.53
N SER A 417 2.65 -8.19 19.12
CA SER A 417 3.50 -9.11 19.89
C SER A 417 2.84 -9.65 21.17
N LYS A 418 1.75 -9.00 21.64
CA LYS A 418 1.00 -9.35 22.84
C LYS A 418 -0.30 -10.12 22.52
N GLY A 419 -0.55 -10.41 21.25
CA GLY A 419 -1.74 -11.11 20.79
C GLY A 419 -2.99 -10.24 20.69
N ASN A 420 -2.90 -8.91 20.81
CA ASN A 420 -4.03 -8.05 20.48
C ASN A 420 -4.22 -8.00 18.96
N LEU A 421 -5.47 -7.85 18.55
CA LEU A 421 -5.85 -7.72 17.15
C LEU A 421 -6.04 -6.26 16.79
N TRP A 422 -5.35 -5.80 15.76
CA TRP A 422 -5.53 -4.46 15.20
C TRP A 422 -6.41 -4.56 13.97
N VAL A 423 -7.52 -3.82 13.98
CA VAL A 423 -8.61 -3.95 12.99
C VAL A 423 -8.89 -2.59 12.36
N PRO A 424 -8.61 -2.41 11.06
CA PRO A 424 -9.00 -1.19 10.37
C PRO A 424 -10.51 -1.23 10.10
N ALA A 425 -11.20 -0.16 10.49
CA ALA A 425 -12.64 0.03 10.26
C ALA A 425 -12.85 0.88 9.00
N PHE A 426 -12.89 0.18 7.86
CA PHE A 426 -12.78 0.74 6.52
C PHE A 426 -13.78 1.86 6.22
N THR A 427 -15.04 1.70 6.62
CA THR A 427 -16.12 2.62 6.24
C THR A 427 -16.24 3.84 7.13
N ILE A 428 -15.68 3.77 8.34
CA ILE A 428 -15.80 4.84 9.35
C ILE A 428 -14.47 5.55 9.63
N GLY A 429 -13.37 5.15 8.97
CA GLY A 429 -12.09 5.86 9.08
C GLY A 429 -11.45 5.76 10.47
N LYS A 430 -11.53 4.58 11.11
CA LYS A 430 -11.01 4.35 12.47
C LYS A 430 -10.12 3.11 12.54
N LEU A 431 -9.37 3.02 13.63
CA LEU A 431 -8.62 1.82 14.03
C LEU A 431 -9.21 1.28 15.33
N TYR A 432 -9.43 -0.04 15.41
CA TYR A 432 -9.74 -0.71 16.66
C TYR A 432 -8.59 -1.61 17.11
N ARG A 433 -8.38 -1.69 18.43
CA ARG A 433 -7.67 -2.80 19.07
C ARG A 433 -8.69 -3.70 19.74
N PHE A 434 -8.70 -4.99 19.41
CA PHE A 434 -9.48 -6.01 20.08
C PHE A 434 -8.57 -6.86 20.96
N ASP A 435 -8.93 -6.99 22.23
CA ASP A 435 -8.26 -7.87 23.18
C ASP A 435 -9.01 -9.22 23.24
N PRO A 436 -8.40 -10.32 22.78
CA PRO A 436 -9.05 -11.62 22.74
C PRO A 436 -9.27 -12.25 24.12
N GLN A 437 -8.61 -11.77 25.18
CA GLN A 437 -8.79 -12.28 26.55
C GLN A 437 -10.04 -11.65 27.19
N THR A 438 -10.18 -10.32 27.07
CA THR A 438 -11.30 -9.58 27.67
C THR A 438 -12.50 -9.44 26.72
N LYS A 439 -12.30 -9.74 25.43
CA LYS A 439 -13.29 -9.60 24.35
C LYS A 439 -13.77 -8.16 24.17
N GLN A 440 -12.89 -7.19 24.47
CA GLN A 440 -13.21 -5.76 24.41
C GLN A 440 -12.53 -5.09 23.22
N PHE A 441 -13.24 -4.12 22.64
CA PHE A 441 -12.70 -3.22 21.63
C PHE A 441 -12.30 -1.89 22.26
N LYS A 442 -11.14 -1.37 21.86
CA LYS A 442 -10.72 0.01 22.08
C LYS A 442 -10.62 0.73 20.74
N GLU A 443 -11.23 1.90 20.64
CA GLU A 443 -11.28 2.71 19.43
C GLU A 443 -10.16 3.76 19.41
N PHE A 444 -9.60 4.03 18.23
CA PHE A 444 -8.66 5.10 17.95
C PHE A 444 -9.04 5.83 16.66
N GLN A 445 -9.08 7.16 16.72
CA GLN A 445 -9.41 8.01 15.58
C GLN A 445 -8.15 8.28 14.73
N ILE A 446 -8.17 7.84 13.47
CA ILE A 446 -7.12 8.19 12.48
C ILE A 446 -7.20 9.70 12.20
N LEU A 447 -6.03 10.35 12.01
CA LEU A 447 -5.95 11.81 11.86
C LEU A 447 -6.73 12.30 10.64
N THR A 448 -6.51 11.69 9.48
CA THR A 448 -7.31 11.94 8.30
C THR A 448 -8.62 11.17 8.42
N THR A 449 -9.70 11.91 8.69
CA THR A 449 -11.06 11.36 8.70
C THR A 449 -11.43 10.86 7.31
N ASN A 450 -12.29 9.83 7.24
CA ASN A 450 -12.74 9.24 5.97
C ASN A 450 -11.61 8.64 5.12
N SER A 451 -10.47 8.32 5.72
CA SER A 451 -9.26 7.77 5.07
C SER A 451 -9.45 6.39 4.42
N ALA A 452 -10.56 5.72 4.71
CA ALA A 452 -10.88 4.38 4.23
C ALA A 452 -9.75 3.36 4.51
N PRO A 453 -9.41 3.11 5.79
CA PRO A 453 -8.26 2.29 6.17
C PRO A 453 -8.45 0.85 5.66
N TYR A 454 -7.65 0.44 4.68
CA TYR A 454 -7.89 -0.78 3.90
C TYR A 454 -7.24 -2.00 4.53
N ALA A 455 -5.95 -1.87 4.84
CA ALA A 455 -5.12 -2.90 5.42
C ALA A 455 -4.14 -2.27 6.40
N LEU A 456 -3.62 -3.09 7.30
CA LEU A 456 -2.53 -2.69 8.16
C LEU A 456 -1.44 -3.76 8.26
N TYR A 457 -0.27 -3.34 8.72
CA TYR A 457 0.86 -4.18 9.06
C TYR A 457 1.36 -3.77 10.45
N VAL A 458 1.53 -4.73 11.35
CA VAL A 458 2.07 -4.47 12.69
C VAL A 458 3.55 -4.83 12.71
N ASP A 459 4.41 -3.82 12.87
CA ASP A 459 5.82 -4.04 13.19
C ASP A 459 5.92 -4.44 14.66
N LYS A 460 5.92 -5.76 14.89
CA LYS A 460 5.99 -6.37 16.23
C LYS A 460 7.28 -6.05 16.99
N LYS A 461 8.33 -5.54 16.32
CA LYS A 461 9.59 -5.16 16.97
C LYS A 461 9.57 -3.71 17.43
N LYS A 462 8.93 -2.83 16.65
CA LYS A 462 8.82 -1.40 16.95
C LYS A 462 7.53 -1.03 17.68
N ASP A 463 6.62 -1.99 17.87
CA ASP A 463 5.27 -1.76 18.40
C ASP A 463 4.56 -0.62 17.65
N ARG A 464 4.59 -0.71 16.30
CA ARG A 464 3.96 0.28 15.40
C ARG A 464 3.00 -0.39 14.44
N VAL A 465 1.88 0.28 14.16
CA VAL A 465 0.90 -0.13 13.14
C VAL A 465 0.99 0.81 11.96
N TYR A 466 1.29 0.27 10.78
CA TYR A 466 1.27 0.98 9.50
C TYR A 466 -0.05 0.70 8.79
N ILE A 467 -0.73 1.72 8.29
CA ILE A 467 -2.12 1.62 7.79
C ILE A 467 -2.22 2.21 6.38
N CYS A 468 -2.79 1.44 5.45
CA CYS A 468 -3.16 1.93 4.13
C CYS A 468 -4.38 2.84 4.24
N GLU A 469 -4.20 4.15 4.07
CA GLU A 469 -5.30 5.11 4.00
C GLU A 469 -5.72 5.30 2.53
N ALA A 470 -6.48 4.33 2.02
CA ALA A 470 -6.75 4.17 0.60
C ALA A 470 -7.45 5.37 -0.06
N ALA A 471 -8.16 6.20 0.72
CA ALA A 471 -8.83 7.39 0.21
C ALA A 471 -8.03 8.69 0.44
N ALA A 472 -6.90 8.66 1.16
CA ALA A 472 -6.21 9.87 1.63
C ALA A 472 -4.84 10.14 1.00
N ASP A 473 -4.33 9.21 0.17
CA ASP A 473 -2.94 9.23 -0.34
C ASP A 473 -1.91 9.32 0.78
N ARG A 474 -2.15 8.55 1.84
CA ARG A 474 -1.34 8.52 3.05
C ARG A 474 -1.07 7.12 3.53
N ILE A 475 -0.02 6.99 4.34
CA ILE A 475 0.20 5.85 5.23
C ILE A 475 0.11 6.35 6.66
N GLY A 476 -0.89 5.85 7.40
CA GLY A 476 -1.03 6.10 8.82
C GLY A 476 0.02 5.31 9.60
N VAL A 477 0.57 5.91 10.64
CA VAL A 477 1.54 5.29 11.56
C VAL A 477 1.02 5.50 12.98
N PHE A 478 0.63 4.41 13.62
CA PHE A 478 0.18 4.41 15.01
C PHE A 478 1.25 3.82 15.92
N ASP A 479 1.67 4.57 16.94
CA ASP A 479 2.55 4.09 17.98
C ASP A 479 1.72 3.40 19.07
N ILE A 480 1.93 2.10 19.29
CA ILE A 480 1.09 1.31 20.20
C ILE A 480 1.30 1.73 21.66
N ALA A 481 2.52 2.11 22.04
CA ALA A 481 2.85 2.44 23.42
C ALA A 481 2.38 3.86 23.79
N ALA A 482 2.58 4.82 22.89
CA ALA A 482 2.14 6.20 23.09
C ALA A 482 0.65 6.40 22.76
N GLU A 483 0.03 5.48 22.03
CA GLU A 483 -1.33 5.59 21.48
C GLU A 483 -1.56 6.86 20.64
N THR A 484 -0.54 7.23 19.84
CA THR A 484 -0.58 8.43 19.00
C THR A 484 -0.46 8.08 17.52
N PHE A 485 -1.08 8.93 16.68
CA PHE A 485 -0.97 8.85 15.24
C PHE A 485 0.02 9.87 14.68
N SER A 486 0.64 9.47 13.56
CA SER A 486 1.30 10.33 12.60
C SER A 486 0.99 9.80 11.20
N GLU A 487 1.21 10.59 10.15
CA GLU A 487 0.90 10.19 8.77
C GLU A 487 2.03 10.56 7.82
N VAL A 488 2.32 9.67 6.88
CA VAL A 488 3.22 9.95 5.75
C VAL A 488 2.37 10.34 4.55
N LEU A 489 2.58 11.54 4.01
CA LEU A 489 1.99 11.98 2.74
C LEU A 489 2.70 11.31 1.57
N LEU A 490 1.93 10.67 0.68
CA LEU A 490 2.47 10.01 -0.51
C LEU A 490 2.60 11.01 -1.68
N PRO A 491 3.63 10.89 -2.54
CA PRO A 491 3.91 11.89 -3.56
C PRO A 491 2.90 11.89 -4.72
N SER A 492 2.55 10.71 -5.21
CA SER A 492 1.55 10.56 -6.27
C SER A 492 0.15 10.58 -5.69
N GLN A 493 -0.71 11.35 -6.34
CA GLN A 493 -2.13 11.43 -6.02
C GLN A 493 -2.87 10.21 -6.56
N PHE A 494 -3.98 9.86 -5.91
CA PHE A 494 -4.78 8.69 -6.26
C PHE A 494 -3.95 7.40 -6.22
N GLY A 495 -3.23 7.19 -5.12
CA GLY A 495 -2.47 5.96 -4.93
C GLY A 495 -3.37 4.75 -4.65
N TYR A 496 -4.37 4.92 -3.78
CA TYR A 496 -5.21 3.82 -3.25
C TYR A 496 -4.39 2.59 -2.81
N THR A 497 -3.79 2.71 -1.63
CA THR A 497 -2.94 1.67 -1.06
C THR A 497 -3.77 0.52 -0.48
N ARG A 498 -3.29 -0.73 -0.61
CA ARG A 498 -4.05 -1.94 -0.21
C ARG A 498 -3.28 -2.95 0.63
N LYS A 499 -1.95 -2.93 0.56
CA LYS A 499 -1.08 -3.88 1.24
C LYS A 499 0.18 -3.17 1.67
N ILE A 500 0.56 -3.41 2.92
CA ILE A 500 1.86 -3.03 3.46
C ILE A 500 2.65 -4.30 3.75
N ASP A 501 3.94 -4.25 3.46
CA ASP A 501 4.91 -5.22 3.91
C ASP A 501 6.22 -4.50 4.31
N GLN A 502 7.06 -5.16 5.11
CA GLN A 502 8.33 -4.60 5.56
C GLN A 502 9.50 -5.41 5.03
N ASP A 503 10.48 -4.69 4.48
CA ASP A 503 11.78 -5.27 4.21
C ASP A 503 12.51 -5.55 5.53
N LYS A 504 12.65 -6.82 5.88
CA LYS A 504 13.28 -7.25 7.14
C LYS A 504 14.76 -6.89 7.22
N ASN A 505 15.42 -6.65 6.08
CA ASN A 505 16.85 -6.32 6.02
C ASN A 505 17.10 -4.82 6.22
N THR A 506 16.21 -3.96 5.72
CA THR A 506 16.39 -2.51 5.72
C THR A 506 15.44 -1.78 6.68
N GLY A 507 14.37 -2.44 7.12
CA GLY A 507 13.28 -1.84 7.88
C GLY A 507 12.38 -0.91 7.05
N MET A 508 12.59 -0.84 5.73
CA MET A 508 11.75 -0.04 4.83
C MET A 508 10.34 -0.63 4.75
N ILE A 509 9.36 0.25 4.69
CA ILE A 509 7.95 -0.10 4.52
C ILE A 509 7.62 -0.01 3.04
N TRP A 510 6.97 -1.02 2.50
CA TRP A 510 6.60 -1.10 1.09
C TRP A 510 5.08 -1.19 0.94
N THR A 511 4.55 -0.58 -0.12
CA THR A 511 3.15 -0.65 -0.55
C THR A 511 3.09 -0.55 -2.07
N SER A 512 1.91 -0.75 -2.63
CA SER A 512 1.59 -0.43 -4.03
C SER A 512 0.51 0.65 -4.11
N TYR A 513 0.54 1.39 -5.21
CA TYR A 513 -0.65 2.09 -5.71
C TYR A 513 -1.43 1.14 -6.60
N SER A 514 -2.71 0.97 -6.27
CA SER A 514 -3.50 -0.17 -6.70
C SER A 514 -4.89 0.29 -7.14
N GLN A 515 -4.96 1.19 -8.12
CA GLN A 515 -6.23 1.67 -8.67
C GLN A 515 -6.67 0.92 -9.92
N SER A 516 -7.99 0.77 -10.05
CA SER A 516 -8.66 0.34 -11.28
C SER A 516 -9.73 1.38 -11.65
N PRO A 517 -9.73 1.97 -12.86
CA PRO A 517 -8.78 1.76 -13.97
C PRO A 517 -7.33 2.08 -13.61
N THR A 518 -6.39 1.30 -14.16
CA THR A 518 -4.95 1.43 -13.92
C THR A 518 -4.43 2.72 -14.53
N LYS A 519 -4.28 3.75 -13.72
CA LYS A 519 -3.57 4.97 -14.07
C LYS A 519 -2.65 5.29 -12.90
N HIS A 520 -1.35 5.43 -13.17
CA HIS A 520 -0.35 5.81 -12.16
C HIS A 520 -0.11 4.78 -11.04
N ASN A 521 -0.40 3.49 -11.28
CA ASN A 521 -0.01 2.43 -10.36
C ASN A 521 1.52 2.32 -10.29
N LYS A 522 2.04 2.12 -9.09
CA LYS A 522 3.48 2.09 -8.78
C LYS A 522 3.75 1.15 -7.62
N VAL A 523 5.01 0.75 -7.46
CA VAL A 523 5.51 0.18 -6.21
C VAL A 523 6.20 1.29 -5.41
N VAL A 524 5.94 1.37 -4.11
CA VAL A 524 6.34 2.48 -3.26
C VAL A 524 7.08 1.96 -2.03
N GLY A 525 8.31 2.44 -1.83
CA GLY A 525 9.13 2.18 -0.65
C GLY A 525 9.27 3.43 0.21
N ILE A 526 9.12 3.29 1.52
CA ILE A 526 9.18 4.37 2.51
C ILE A 526 10.27 4.04 3.52
N ARG A 527 11.29 4.90 3.58
CA ARG A 527 12.39 4.80 4.55
C ARG A 527 12.24 5.91 5.59
N PHE A 528 11.99 5.53 6.83
CA PHE A 528 12.06 6.44 7.98
C PHE A 528 13.52 6.74 8.33
N THR A 529 13.88 8.02 8.50
CA THR A 529 15.27 8.44 8.73
C THR A 529 15.59 8.71 10.21
N LYS A 530 14.61 8.52 11.11
CA LYS A 530 14.74 8.65 12.55
C LYS A 530 14.17 7.46 13.30
#